data_AF-A0A5C7EWC1-F1
#
_entry.id   AF-A0A5C7EWC1-F1
#
_cell.length_a   1.000
_cell.length_b   1.000
_cell.length_c   1.000
_cell.angle_alpha   90.00
_cell.angle_beta   90.00
_cell.angle_gamma   90.00
#
_symmetry.space_group_name_H-M   'P 1'
#
loop_
_entity.id
_entity.type
_entity.pdbx_description
1 polymer ?
#
loop_
_entity_poly.entity_id
_entity_poly.type
_entity_poly.pdbx_seq_one_letter_code
_entity_poly.pdbx_strand_id
1 'polypeptide(L)'
;MGLLIHAHIEVTGDPGALKRFRNRLAGLLTEERLEGEFREHAAENLLRYDLKVSGGLPFPPFVAASQESPDLRITVEWFSAAEATRGSAVIQAGKLLEHTEGPAGGAPLVDDVPLYVRVEPGGRLGLAFALLPLSPDVHLGYAVTADRDAFFRLTRQGETARLQATAGAEPRWGEAWTIDLGKERYEHETLDPPLPIEEREHQALAALADGFVAQWIWFRDAPEEETVLERERYARLDYPVREANVKSGRLRLLKAVPGGGQVAETLDPELRWIKEVLSQCWLGYESEPGR
;
A
#
# COMPACT_ATOMS: atom_id res chain seq x y z
N MET A 1 4.53 16.53 -21.42
CA MET A 1 3.85 15.70 -20.40
C MET A 1 4.44 16.10 -19.06
N GLY A 2 3.67 16.80 -18.22
CA GLY A 2 4.17 17.33 -16.96
C GLY A 2 4.42 16.20 -15.95
N LEU A 3 5.50 16.31 -15.17
CA LEU A 3 5.78 15.40 -14.06
C LEU A 3 4.70 15.57 -13.00
N LEU A 4 3.84 14.56 -12.81
CA LEU A 4 2.83 14.59 -11.76
C LEU A 4 3.45 14.13 -10.43
N ILE A 5 3.46 15.03 -9.44
CA ILE A 5 3.94 14.76 -8.09
C ILE A 5 2.74 14.78 -7.15
N HIS A 6 2.61 13.72 -6.35
CA HIS A 6 1.64 13.64 -5.27
C HIS A 6 2.34 13.96 -3.96
N ALA A 7 1.78 14.86 -3.16
CA ALA A 7 2.39 15.27 -1.90
C ALA A 7 1.36 15.38 -0.78
N HIS A 8 1.76 14.94 0.40
CA HIS A 8 1.03 15.13 1.64
C HIS A 8 1.86 16.03 2.57
N ILE A 9 1.25 17.09 3.08
CA ILE A 9 1.93 18.02 3.98
C ILE A 9 1.11 18.18 5.25
N GLU A 10 1.72 17.85 6.39
CA GLU A 10 1.14 18.06 7.72
C GLU A 10 1.84 19.22 8.41
N VAL A 11 1.08 20.13 8.99
CA VAL A 11 1.58 21.24 9.81
C VAL A 11 0.97 21.13 11.20
N THR A 12 1.83 20.95 12.19
CA THR A 12 1.43 20.77 13.59
C THR A 12 2.00 21.89 14.46
N GLY A 13 1.23 22.28 15.48
CA GLY A 13 1.65 23.26 16.47
C GLY A 13 0.47 24.01 17.09
N ASP A 14 0.75 25.16 17.69
CA ASP A 14 -0.24 26.00 18.35
C ASP A 14 -1.33 26.49 17.37
N PRO A 15 -2.64 26.42 17.72
CA PRO A 15 -3.74 26.86 16.86
C PRO A 15 -3.63 28.30 16.36
N GLY A 16 -3.12 29.21 17.20
CA GLY A 16 -2.92 30.61 16.85
C GLY A 16 -1.82 30.79 15.81
N ALA A 17 -0.74 30.00 15.92
CA ALA A 17 0.32 29.95 14.92
C ALA A 17 -0.15 29.30 13.61
N LEU A 18 -0.91 28.21 13.65
CA LEU A 18 -1.48 27.54 12.47
C LEU A 18 -2.35 28.48 11.63
N LYS A 19 -3.19 29.29 12.28
CA LYS A 19 -4.03 30.26 11.57
C LYS A 19 -3.22 31.33 10.83
N ARG A 20 -2.13 31.84 11.45
CA ARG A 20 -1.23 32.81 10.81
C ARG A 20 -0.49 32.18 9.64
N PHE A 21 0.03 30.97 9.84
CA PHE A 21 0.70 30.19 8.81
C PHE A 21 -0.18 29.96 7.59
N ARG A 22 -1.43 29.50 7.79
CA ARG A 22 -2.40 29.27 6.72
C ARG A 22 -2.63 30.51 5.86
N ASN A 23 -2.87 31.66 6.49
CA ASN A 23 -3.11 32.91 5.77
C ASN A 23 -1.88 33.34 4.96
N ARG A 24 -0.68 33.15 5.52
CA ARG A 24 0.58 33.48 4.84
C ARG A 24 0.82 32.56 3.65
N LEU A 25 0.64 31.26 3.84
CA LEU A 25 0.83 30.24 2.81
C LEU A 25 -0.14 30.45 1.64
N ALA A 26 -1.41 30.77 1.90
CA ALA A 26 -2.39 31.05 0.83
C ALA A 26 -1.95 32.19 -0.10
N GLY A 27 -1.32 33.25 0.44
CA GLY A 27 -0.75 34.34 -0.35
C GLY A 27 0.41 33.86 -1.23
N LEU A 28 1.35 33.10 -0.67
CA LEU A 28 2.54 32.60 -1.37
C LEU A 28 2.20 31.58 -2.47
N LEU A 29 1.22 30.70 -2.24
CA LEU A 29 0.78 29.70 -3.23
C LEU A 29 0.08 30.36 -4.44
N THR A 30 -0.56 31.51 -4.24
CA THR A 30 -1.19 32.28 -5.32
C THR A 30 -0.13 32.87 -6.28
N GLU A 31 1.05 33.20 -5.77
CA GLU A 31 2.16 33.76 -6.55
C GLU A 31 2.89 32.71 -7.39
N GLU A 32 2.99 31.46 -6.90
CA GLU A 32 3.70 30.37 -7.61
C GLU A 32 2.96 29.79 -8.82
N ARG A 33 1.65 30.07 -8.97
CA ARG A 33 0.82 29.54 -10.09
C ARG A 33 0.94 28.02 -10.26
N LEU A 34 0.66 27.28 -9.19
CA LEU A 34 0.68 25.81 -9.22
C LEU A 34 -0.32 25.26 -10.25
N GLU A 35 0.18 24.45 -11.17
CA GLU A 35 -0.64 23.66 -12.09
C GLU A 35 -0.98 22.32 -11.43
N GLY A 36 -2.22 22.11 -10.99
CA GLY A 36 -2.60 20.87 -10.30
C GLY A 36 -3.85 20.95 -9.42
N GLU A 37 -4.11 19.87 -8.68
CA GLU A 37 -5.10 19.84 -7.59
C GLU A 37 -4.43 20.16 -6.25
N PHE A 38 -5.09 20.99 -5.45
CA PHE A 38 -4.67 21.36 -4.10
C PHE A 38 -5.87 21.26 -3.16
N ARG A 39 -5.78 20.45 -2.11
CA ARG A 39 -6.83 20.29 -1.10
C ARG A 39 -6.26 20.57 0.28
N GLU A 40 -6.99 21.35 1.07
CA GLU A 40 -6.63 21.68 2.44
C GLU A 40 -7.67 21.11 3.39
N HIS A 41 -7.19 20.46 4.45
CA HIS A 41 -7.98 19.97 5.58
C HIS A 41 -7.46 20.60 6.88
N ALA A 42 -8.31 21.38 7.56
CA ALA A 42 -7.96 22.03 8.81
C ALA A 42 -8.64 21.36 10.01
N ALA A 43 -7.87 21.04 11.04
CA ALA A 43 -8.30 20.60 12.36
C ALA A 43 -7.72 21.53 13.44
N GLU A 44 -8.10 21.33 14.71
CA GLU A 44 -7.77 22.26 15.81
C GLU A 44 -6.26 22.50 15.99
N ASN A 45 -5.45 21.44 15.92
CA ASN A 45 -3.99 21.47 16.10
C ASN A 45 -3.20 20.97 14.89
N LEU A 46 -3.84 20.92 13.71
CA LEU A 46 -3.28 20.30 12.51
C LEU A 46 -3.84 20.94 11.25
N LEU A 47 -2.96 21.27 10.31
CA LEU A 47 -3.32 21.54 8.92
C LEU A 47 -2.75 20.44 8.04
N ARG A 48 -3.57 19.89 7.14
CA ARG A 48 -3.18 18.91 6.14
C ARG A 48 -3.38 19.48 4.75
N TYR A 49 -2.42 19.24 3.88
CA TYR A 49 -2.48 19.62 2.49
C TYR A 49 -2.18 18.42 1.60
N ASP A 50 -3.09 18.15 0.67
CA ASP A 50 -2.94 17.13 -0.36
C ASP A 50 -2.75 17.81 -1.72
N LEU A 51 -1.63 17.54 -2.36
CA LEU A 51 -1.23 18.17 -3.62
C LEU A 51 -1.07 17.12 -4.72
N LYS A 52 -1.59 17.42 -5.90
CA LYS A 52 -1.30 16.71 -7.15
C LYS A 52 -0.87 17.74 -8.20
N VAL A 53 0.41 18.05 -8.23
CA VAL A 53 0.95 19.19 -8.99
C VAL A 53 1.90 18.76 -10.09
N SER A 54 1.91 19.51 -11.19
CA SER A 54 2.90 19.40 -12.26
C SER A 54 3.97 20.46 -12.11
N GLY A 55 5.24 20.05 -12.08
CA GLY A 55 6.39 20.97 -12.10
C GLY A 55 7.19 21.12 -10.80
N GLY A 56 6.91 20.31 -9.78
CA GLY A 56 7.68 20.30 -8.53
C GLY A 56 6.83 20.50 -7.29
N LEU A 57 7.39 20.22 -6.11
CA LEU A 57 6.76 20.58 -4.85
C LEU A 57 6.95 22.08 -4.57
N PRO A 58 5.93 22.77 -4.03
CA PRO A 58 6.04 24.17 -3.61
C PRO A 58 6.83 24.32 -2.31
N PHE A 59 8.03 23.75 -2.20
CA PHE A 59 8.87 23.91 -1.01
C PHE A 59 9.12 25.39 -0.63
N PRO A 60 9.42 26.31 -1.56
CA PRO A 60 9.73 27.69 -1.20
C PRO A 60 8.59 28.41 -0.46
N PRO A 61 7.31 28.33 -0.88
CA PRO A 61 6.18 28.84 -0.08
C PRO A 61 6.10 28.30 1.35
N PHE A 62 6.29 26.98 1.56
CA PHE A 62 6.22 26.37 2.89
C PHE A 62 7.39 26.78 3.79
N VAL A 63 8.59 26.89 3.22
CA VAL A 63 9.78 27.40 3.93
C VAL A 63 9.59 28.85 4.35
N ALA A 64 9.13 29.72 3.44
CA ALA A 64 8.90 31.13 3.73
C ALA A 64 7.81 31.31 4.81
N ALA A 65 6.71 30.57 4.73
CA ALA A 65 5.67 30.59 5.75
C ALA A 65 6.18 30.07 7.12
N SER A 66 7.09 29.09 7.12
CA SER A 66 7.70 28.54 8.34
C SER A 66 8.62 29.54 9.05
N GLN A 67 9.29 30.44 8.33
CA GLN A 67 10.16 31.48 8.94
C GLN A 67 9.38 32.40 9.89
N GLU A 68 8.15 32.72 9.54
CA GLU A 68 7.26 33.59 10.32
C GLU A 68 6.52 32.85 11.44
N SER A 69 6.65 31.52 11.49
CA SER A 69 6.02 30.65 12.49
C SER A 69 7.00 29.55 12.95
N PRO A 70 8.06 29.92 13.71
CA PRO A 70 9.16 29.02 14.05
C PRO A 70 8.74 27.84 14.95
N ASP A 71 7.62 27.98 15.66
CA ASP A 71 7.08 26.96 16.57
C ASP A 71 6.31 25.86 15.83
N LEU A 72 6.05 26.02 14.53
CA LEU A 72 5.34 25.03 13.73
C LEU A 72 6.31 24.03 13.11
N ARG A 73 5.98 22.74 13.21
CA ARG A 73 6.66 21.67 12.50
C ARG A 73 5.84 21.29 11.27
N ILE A 74 6.49 21.36 10.11
CA ILE A 74 5.92 20.99 8.81
C ILE A 74 6.58 19.69 8.38
N THR A 75 5.78 18.65 8.20
CA THR A 75 6.22 17.38 7.63
C THR A 75 5.67 17.30 6.21
N VAL A 76 6.56 17.08 5.24
CA VAL A 76 6.24 16.95 3.82
C VAL A 76 6.61 15.54 3.40
N GLU A 77 5.68 14.83 2.79
CA GLU A 77 5.95 13.57 2.10
C GLU A 77 5.52 13.70 0.64
N TRP A 78 6.31 13.15 -0.28
CA TRP A 78 5.96 13.21 -1.70
C TRP A 78 6.39 11.97 -2.47
N PHE A 79 5.70 11.78 -3.58
CA PHE A 79 5.95 10.75 -4.58
C PHE A 79 5.91 11.36 -5.99
N SER A 80 6.97 11.12 -6.77
CA SER A 80 7.06 11.48 -8.19
C SER A 80 6.89 10.24 -9.05
N ALA A 81 5.75 10.12 -9.73
CA ALA A 81 5.49 8.98 -10.61
C ALA A 81 6.42 8.97 -11.84
N ALA A 82 6.79 10.16 -12.32
CA ALA A 82 7.62 10.33 -13.51
C ALA A 82 9.10 10.01 -13.25
N GLU A 83 9.61 10.33 -12.05
CA GLU A 83 11.01 10.08 -11.68
C GLU A 83 11.18 8.81 -10.85
N ALA A 84 10.06 8.16 -10.46
CA ALA A 84 10.05 7.04 -9.55
C ALA A 84 10.88 7.35 -8.29
N THR A 85 10.69 8.54 -7.73
CA THR A 85 11.33 9.01 -6.49
C THR A 85 10.29 9.27 -5.41
N ARG A 86 10.65 8.98 -4.16
CA ARG A 86 9.89 9.36 -2.97
C ARG A 86 10.81 10.14 -2.05
N GLY A 87 10.26 11.11 -1.35
CA GLY A 87 10.98 11.74 -0.27
C GLY A 87 10.10 12.20 0.87
N SER A 88 10.77 12.55 1.95
CA SER A 88 10.19 13.18 3.12
C SER A 88 11.09 14.32 3.57
N ALA A 89 10.49 15.43 3.94
CA ALA A 89 11.18 16.60 4.42
C ALA A 89 10.51 17.13 5.68
N VAL A 90 11.32 17.58 6.63
CA VAL A 90 10.84 18.29 7.81
C VAL A 90 11.32 19.72 7.71
N ILE A 91 10.39 20.66 7.76
CA ILE A 91 10.67 22.09 7.75
C ILE A 91 10.24 22.70 9.07
N GLN A 92 11.12 23.48 9.67
CA GLN A 92 10.82 24.24 10.88
C GLN A 92 11.66 25.51 10.92
N ALA A 93 11.05 26.62 11.36
CA ALA A 93 11.69 27.93 11.41
C ALA A 93 12.40 28.32 10.09
N GLY A 94 11.81 27.94 8.96
CA GLY A 94 12.38 28.21 7.63
C GLY A 94 13.65 27.44 7.29
N LYS A 95 13.94 26.37 8.02
CA LYS A 95 15.06 25.47 7.76
C LYS A 95 14.54 24.07 7.45
N LEU A 96 15.16 23.45 6.47
CA LEU A 96 15.01 22.02 6.20
C LEU A 96 15.83 21.27 7.25
N LEU A 97 15.15 20.64 8.22
CA LEU A 97 15.79 19.92 9.32
C LEU A 97 16.16 18.49 8.93
N GLU A 98 15.27 17.83 8.20
CA GLU A 98 15.45 16.47 7.70
C GLU A 98 15.04 16.47 6.23
N HIS A 99 15.82 15.81 5.39
CA HIS A 99 15.52 15.59 3.98
C HIS A 99 15.98 14.19 3.63
N THR A 100 15.03 13.35 3.27
CA THR A 100 15.30 12.03 2.72
C THR A 100 14.67 12.00 1.35
N GLU A 101 15.45 11.66 0.35
CA GLU A 101 14.98 11.47 -1.01
C GLU A 101 15.69 10.24 -1.55
N GLY A 102 14.90 9.33 -2.10
CA GLY A 102 15.38 8.07 -2.61
C GLY A 102 14.54 7.59 -3.78
N PRO A 103 14.94 6.48 -4.42
CA PRO A 103 14.02 5.79 -5.31
C PRO A 103 12.71 5.53 -4.56
N ALA A 104 11.59 5.59 -5.25
CA ALA A 104 10.25 5.35 -4.70
C ALA A 104 10.05 3.91 -4.18
N GLY A 105 11.13 3.13 -4.04
CA GLY A 105 11.21 1.88 -3.29
C GLY A 105 11.13 2.06 -1.77
N GLY A 106 10.53 3.15 -1.28
CA GLY A 106 9.99 3.24 0.06
C GLY A 106 8.51 2.88 0.02
N ALA A 107 8.18 1.72 0.61
CA ALA A 107 6.84 1.16 0.80
C ALA A 107 5.67 2.15 0.57
N PRO A 108 4.78 1.93 -0.44
CA PRO A 108 3.60 2.76 -0.63
C PRO A 108 2.78 2.84 0.66
N LEU A 109 2.16 3.99 0.93
CA LEU A 109 1.08 4.01 1.91
C LEU A 109 -0.02 3.10 1.35
N VAL A 110 -0.34 2.03 2.07
CA VAL A 110 -1.33 1.03 1.64
C VAL A 110 -2.71 1.64 1.38
N ASP A 111 -2.97 2.85 1.90
CA ASP A 111 -4.18 3.63 1.63
C ASP A 111 -4.31 4.09 0.15
N ASP A 112 -3.23 4.02 -0.66
CA ASP A 112 -3.22 4.44 -2.07
C ASP A 112 -3.19 3.26 -3.07
N VAL A 113 -3.17 2.01 -2.61
CA VAL A 113 -3.18 0.82 -3.48
C VAL A 113 -4.44 -0.03 -3.27
N PRO A 114 -4.99 -0.64 -4.33
CA PRO A 114 -6.11 -1.56 -4.18
C PRO A 114 -5.69 -2.76 -3.33
N LEU A 115 -6.44 -3.03 -2.26
CA LEU A 115 -6.17 -4.10 -1.32
C LEU A 115 -7.42 -4.91 -1.01
N TYR A 116 -7.16 -6.13 -0.56
CA TYR A 116 -8.15 -7.03 0.00
C TYR A 116 -7.57 -7.72 1.22
N VAL A 117 -8.32 -7.79 2.33
CA VAL A 117 -7.95 -8.53 3.54
C VAL A 117 -9.19 -9.24 4.04
N ARG A 118 -9.14 -10.57 4.11
CA ARG A 118 -10.19 -11.43 4.66
C ARG A 118 -9.67 -12.21 5.85
N VAL A 119 -10.39 -12.09 6.96
CA VAL A 119 -10.18 -12.85 8.19
C VAL A 119 -11.36 -13.78 8.40
N GLU A 120 -11.10 -15.08 8.50
CA GLU A 120 -12.10 -16.10 8.79
C GLU A 120 -12.55 -16.05 10.26
N PRO A 121 -13.67 -16.72 10.63
CA PRO A 121 -14.03 -16.90 12.03
C PRO A 121 -12.85 -17.43 12.86
N GLY A 122 -12.65 -16.87 14.05
CA GLY A 122 -11.52 -17.22 14.92
C GLY A 122 -10.19 -16.55 14.55
N GLY A 123 -10.20 -15.50 13.72
CA GLY A 123 -9.03 -14.63 13.52
C GLY A 123 -7.98 -15.16 12.53
N ARG A 124 -8.26 -16.26 11.82
CA ARG A 124 -7.36 -16.82 10.80
C ARG A 124 -7.35 -15.91 9.57
N LEU A 125 -6.16 -15.53 9.11
CA LEU A 125 -5.99 -14.83 7.85
C LEU A 125 -6.31 -15.79 6.68
N GLY A 126 -7.41 -15.54 5.98
CA GLY A 126 -7.84 -16.38 4.84
C GLY A 126 -7.09 -15.99 3.57
N LEU A 127 -7.26 -14.74 3.15
CA LEU A 127 -6.55 -14.14 2.01
C LEU A 127 -6.34 -12.66 2.26
N ALA A 128 -5.13 -12.19 2.07
CA ALA A 128 -4.81 -10.78 2.01
C ALA A 128 -3.92 -10.51 0.80
N PHE A 129 -4.16 -9.42 0.09
CA PHE A 129 -3.27 -8.98 -0.98
C PHE A 129 -3.33 -7.47 -1.20
N ALA A 130 -2.27 -6.94 -1.80
CA ALA A 130 -2.19 -5.60 -2.34
C ALA A 130 -1.82 -5.65 -3.83
N LEU A 131 -2.27 -4.66 -4.60
CA LEU A 131 -2.10 -4.60 -6.05
C LEU A 131 -1.32 -3.38 -6.52
N LEU A 132 -0.49 -3.59 -7.53
CA LEU A 132 0.13 -2.57 -8.37
C LEU A 132 -0.37 -2.73 -9.81
N PRO A 133 -1.23 -1.84 -10.31
CA PRO A 133 -1.62 -1.85 -11.71
C PRO A 133 -0.43 -1.40 -12.58
N LEU A 134 0.06 -2.29 -13.46
CA LEU A 134 1.12 -1.96 -14.42
C LEU A 134 0.52 -1.45 -15.74
N SER A 135 -0.60 -2.04 -16.15
CA SER A 135 -1.42 -1.62 -17.28
C SER A 135 -2.88 -2.03 -17.01
N PRO A 136 -3.85 -1.65 -17.86
CA PRO A 136 -5.25 -2.08 -17.70
C PRO A 136 -5.43 -3.60 -17.62
N ASP A 137 -4.54 -4.36 -18.28
CA ASP A 137 -4.62 -5.81 -18.37
C ASP A 137 -3.58 -6.53 -17.50
N VAL A 138 -2.58 -5.82 -16.96
CA VAL A 138 -1.47 -6.43 -16.21
C VAL A 138 -1.40 -5.85 -14.81
N HIS A 139 -1.53 -6.73 -13.83
CA HIS A 139 -1.47 -6.40 -12.41
C HIS A 139 -0.36 -7.18 -11.74
N LEU A 140 0.46 -6.51 -10.96
CA LEU A 140 1.42 -7.12 -10.06
C LEU A 140 0.85 -7.07 -8.63
N GLY A 141 1.26 -7.98 -7.77
CA GLY A 141 0.83 -7.92 -6.38
C GLY A 141 1.58 -8.86 -5.47
N TYR A 142 1.29 -8.69 -4.18
CA TYR A 142 1.77 -9.56 -3.11
C TYR A 142 0.54 -10.11 -2.39
N ALA A 143 0.47 -11.44 -2.28
CA ALA A 143 -0.61 -12.15 -1.61
C ALA A 143 -0.07 -12.93 -0.43
N VAL A 144 -0.85 -13.00 0.65
CA VAL A 144 -0.50 -13.67 1.89
C VAL A 144 -1.74 -14.31 2.51
N THR A 145 -1.54 -15.48 3.07
CA THR A 145 -2.49 -16.28 3.85
C THR A 145 -1.91 -16.51 5.23
N ALA A 146 -2.64 -17.20 6.12
CA ALA A 146 -2.10 -17.59 7.42
C ALA A 146 -0.82 -18.44 7.35
N ASP A 147 -0.56 -19.15 6.24
CA ASP A 147 0.43 -20.23 6.14
C ASP A 147 1.39 -20.09 4.94
N ARG A 148 1.23 -19.05 4.09
CA ARG A 148 2.10 -18.78 2.93
C ARG A 148 1.91 -17.39 2.36
N ASP A 149 2.91 -16.91 1.65
CA ASP A 149 2.89 -15.70 0.85
C ASP A 149 3.54 -15.90 -0.53
N ALA A 150 3.23 -15.02 -1.47
CA ALA A 150 3.82 -15.03 -2.81
C ALA A 150 3.70 -13.66 -3.47
N PHE A 151 4.69 -13.34 -4.31
CA PHE A 151 4.47 -12.37 -5.37
C PHE A 151 3.66 -13.02 -6.47
N PHE A 152 2.82 -12.21 -7.13
CA PHE A 152 2.07 -12.66 -8.28
C PHE A 152 2.03 -11.62 -9.39
N ARG A 153 1.86 -12.13 -10.60
CA ARG A 153 1.54 -11.37 -11.80
C ARG A 153 0.26 -11.91 -12.39
N LEU A 154 -0.65 -11.02 -12.75
CA LEU A 154 -1.94 -11.35 -13.29
C LEU A 154 -2.14 -10.61 -14.61
N THR A 155 -2.25 -11.35 -15.70
CA THR A 155 -2.43 -10.82 -17.06
C THR A 155 -3.79 -11.22 -17.58
N ARG A 156 -4.60 -10.26 -18.00
CA ARG A 156 -5.90 -10.47 -18.62
C ARG A 156 -5.79 -10.38 -20.14
N GLN A 157 -6.48 -11.29 -20.83
CA GLN A 157 -6.63 -11.30 -22.28
C GLN A 157 -8.08 -11.66 -22.60
N GLY A 158 -8.93 -10.63 -22.71
CA GLY A 158 -10.37 -10.78 -22.89
C GLY A 158 -11.02 -11.51 -21.71
N GLU A 159 -11.59 -12.68 -22.00
CA GLU A 159 -12.23 -13.57 -21.01
C GLU A 159 -11.26 -14.55 -20.37
N THR A 160 -9.97 -14.53 -20.75
CA THR A 160 -8.95 -15.37 -20.12
C THR A 160 -8.04 -14.54 -19.24
N ALA A 161 -7.57 -15.13 -18.14
CA ALA A 161 -6.55 -14.56 -17.29
C ALA A 161 -5.45 -15.59 -17.01
N ARG A 162 -4.21 -15.11 -16.95
CA ARG A 162 -3.05 -15.88 -16.52
C ARG A 162 -2.53 -15.32 -15.21
N LEU A 163 -2.53 -16.15 -14.17
CA LEU A 163 -1.88 -15.90 -12.90
C LEU A 163 -0.50 -16.56 -12.93
N GLN A 164 0.53 -15.87 -12.49
CA GLN A 164 1.85 -16.43 -12.23
C GLN A 164 2.20 -16.10 -10.79
N ALA A 165 2.79 -17.04 -10.06
CA ALA A 165 3.22 -16.83 -8.68
C ALA A 165 4.63 -17.34 -8.43
N THR A 166 5.29 -16.76 -7.43
CA THR A 166 6.56 -17.27 -6.90
C THR A 166 6.33 -18.54 -6.12
N ALA A 167 7.18 -19.57 -6.32
CA ALA A 167 7.10 -20.86 -5.63
C ALA A 167 8.19 -21.03 -4.55
N GLY A 168 8.86 -19.95 -4.17
CA GLY A 168 9.98 -19.96 -3.22
C GLY A 168 10.59 -18.58 -3.01
N ALA A 169 11.73 -18.54 -2.31
CA ALA A 169 12.38 -17.28 -1.91
C ALA A 169 13.15 -16.56 -3.04
N GLU A 170 13.36 -17.23 -4.18
CA GLU A 170 13.99 -16.59 -5.34
C GLU A 170 12.99 -15.71 -6.10
N PRO A 171 13.42 -14.58 -6.68
CA PRO A 171 12.58 -13.72 -7.50
C PRO A 171 12.34 -14.34 -8.89
N ARG A 172 11.62 -15.46 -8.91
CA ARG A 172 11.26 -16.22 -10.11
C ARG A 172 9.82 -16.68 -10.05
N TRP A 173 9.11 -16.56 -11.18
CA TRP A 173 7.82 -17.19 -11.38
C TRP A 173 8.02 -18.71 -11.46
N GLY A 174 7.43 -19.45 -10.52
CA GLY A 174 7.54 -20.90 -10.42
C GLY A 174 6.24 -21.63 -10.74
N GLU A 175 5.09 -20.97 -10.59
CA GLU A 175 3.77 -21.54 -10.86
C GLU A 175 2.98 -20.60 -11.76
N ALA A 176 2.14 -21.19 -12.61
CA ALA A 176 1.21 -20.48 -13.46
C ALA A 176 -0.15 -21.17 -13.51
N TRP A 177 -1.21 -20.37 -13.58
CA TRP A 177 -2.57 -20.81 -13.83
C TRP A 177 -3.15 -20.02 -14.98
N THR A 178 -3.81 -20.70 -15.89
CA THR A 178 -4.63 -20.07 -16.93
C THR A 178 -6.09 -20.36 -16.64
N ILE A 179 -6.90 -19.32 -16.49
CA ILE A 179 -8.31 -19.42 -16.16
C ILE A 179 -9.16 -18.68 -17.19
N ASP A 180 -10.31 -19.26 -17.51
CA ASP A 180 -11.37 -18.59 -18.26
C ASP A 180 -12.32 -17.96 -17.23
N LEU A 181 -12.43 -16.62 -17.21
CA LEU A 181 -13.16 -15.83 -16.21
C LEU A 181 -14.67 -16.10 -16.19
N GLY A 182 -15.19 -16.82 -17.19
CA GLY A 182 -16.57 -17.32 -17.22
C GLY A 182 -16.75 -18.78 -16.78
N LYS A 183 -15.67 -19.48 -16.41
CA LYS A 183 -15.69 -20.90 -16.06
C LYS A 183 -14.99 -21.15 -14.73
N GLU A 184 -15.50 -22.12 -13.97
CA GLU A 184 -14.88 -22.57 -12.71
C GLU A 184 -13.69 -23.53 -12.93
N ARG A 185 -13.00 -23.43 -14.07
CA ARG A 185 -11.89 -24.35 -14.40
C ARG A 185 -10.67 -23.56 -14.82
N TYR A 186 -9.54 -23.94 -14.23
CA TYR A 186 -8.22 -23.45 -14.58
C TYR A 186 -7.32 -24.60 -15.04
N GLU A 187 -6.25 -24.25 -15.74
CA GLU A 187 -5.13 -25.12 -16.06
C GLU A 187 -3.93 -24.65 -15.23
N HIS A 188 -3.33 -25.56 -14.46
CA HIS A 188 -2.14 -25.30 -13.65
C HIS A 188 -0.89 -25.86 -14.34
N GLU A 189 0.20 -25.10 -14.26
CA GLU A 189 1.50 -25.42 -14.81
C GLU A 189 2.60 -25.02 -13.81
N THR A 190 3.46 -25.96 -13.45
CA THR A 190 4.74 -25.66 -12.80
C THR A 190 5.75 -25.24 -13.86
N LEU A 191 6.34 -24.07 -13.72
CA LEU A 191 7.30 -23.51 -14.67
C LEU A 191 8.68 -24.11 -14.42
N ASP A 192 9.13 -24.98 -15.34
CA ASP A 192 10.46 -25.61 -15.29
C ASP A 192 11.21 -25.39 -16.63
N PRO A 193 12.24 -24.51 -16.66
CA PRO A 193 12.80 -23.79 -15.52
C PRO A 193 11.92 -22.59 -15.09
N PRO A 194 11.99 -22.17 -13.81
CA PRO A 194 11.30 -20.97 -13.33
C PRO A 194 11.75 -19.72 -14.09
N LEU A 195 10.79 -18.85 -14.43
CA LEU A 195 11.03 -17.64 -15.21
C LEU A 195 11.54 -16.50 -14.31
N PRO A 196 12.60 -15.77 -14.70
CA PRO A 196 13.09 -14.65 -13.90
C PRO A 196 12.05 -13.52 -13.83
N ILE A 197 11.93 -12.89 -12.66
CA ILE A 197 11.22 -11.62 -12.51
C ILE A 197 12.18 -10.50 -12.93
N GLU A 198 11.71 -9.55 -13.73
CA GLU A 198 12.55 -8.40 -14.08
C GLU A 198 12.89 -7.59 -12.83
N GLU A 199 14.15 -7.12 -12.73
CA GLU A 199 14.65 -6.42 -11.53
C GLU A 199 13.73 -5.26 -11.09
N ARG A 200 13.23 -4.48 -12.05
CA ARG A 200 12.31 -3.37 -11.77
C ARG A 200 10.95 -3.84 -11.26
N GLU A 201 10.40 -4.92 -11.82
CA GLU A 201 9.15 -5.53 -11.34
C GLU A 201 9.35 -6.06 -9.91
N HIS A 202 10.47 -6.75 -9.66
CA HIS A 202 10.81 -7.30 -8.35
C HIS A 202 10.97 -6.21 -7.29
N GLN A 203 11.67 -5.11 -7.59
CA GLN A 203 11.79 -3.98 -6.65
C GLN A 203 10.45 -3.35 -6.30
N ALA A 204 9.54 -3.21 -7.29
CA ALA A 204 8.21 -2.67 -7.05
C ALA A 204 7.36 -3.62 -6.19
N LEU A 205 7.44 -4.93 -6.44
CA LEU A 205 6.78 -5.97 -5.66
C LEU A 205 7.29 -6.04 -4.21
N ALA A 206 8.60 -5.97 -4.01
CA ALA A 206 9.21 -5.94 -2.69
C ALA A 206 8.76 -4.71 -1.89
N ALA A 207 8.81 -3.51 -2.50
CA ALA A 207 8.32 -2.30 -1.85
C ALA A 207 6.83 -2.38 -1.48
N LEU A 208 5.99 -2.93 -2.37
CA LEU A 208 4.58 -3.16 -2.09
C LEU A 208 4.38 -4.09 -0.89
N ALA A 209 5.10 -5.22 -0.86
CA ALA A 209 5.00 -6.20 0.21
C ALA A 209 5.44 -5.60 1.55
N ASP A 210 6.57 -4.91 1.59
CA ASP A 210 7.07 -4.23 2.80
C ASP A 210 6.02 -3.26 3.36
N GLY A 211 5.41 -2.45 2.48
CA GLY A 211 4.36 -1.51 2.90
C GLY A 211 3.11 -2.21 3.39
N PHE A 212 2.68 -3.23 2.67
CA PHE A 212 1.51 -4.02 3.04
C PHE A 212 1.69 -4.71 4.39
N VAL A 213 2.82 -5.39 4.58
CA VAL A 213 3.19 -6.05 5.83
C VAL A 213 3.30 -5.03 6.96
N ALA A 214 4.07 -3.96 6.78
CA ALA A 214 4.26 -2.94 7.81
C ALA A 214 2.93 -2.36 8.32
N GLN A 215 1.88 -2.31 7.50
CA GLN A 215 0.59 -1.76 7.90
C GLN A 215 -0.44 -2.78 8.35
N TRP A 216 -0.48 -3.96 7.73
CA TRP A 216 -1.58 -4.92 7.88
C TRP A 216 -1.18 -6.23 8.51
N ILE A 217 0.07 -6.69 8.33
CA ILE A 217 0.46 -8.07 8.65
C ILE A 217 1.58 -8.09 9.70
N TRP A 218 1.56 -9.07 10.58
CA TRP A 218 2.71 -9.41 11.42
C TRP A 218 2.96 -10.91 11.37
N PHE A 219 4.22 -11.28 11.33
CA PHE A 219 4.63 -12.67 11.23
C PHE A 219 4.96 -13.23 12.61
N ARG A 220 4.69 -14.51 12.82
CA ARG A 220 5.03 -15.21 14.06
C ARG A 220 6.54 -15.17 14.34
N ASP A 221 7.35 -15.30 13.30
CA ASP A 221 8.81 -15.43 13.46
C ASP A 221 9.53 -14.07 13.44
N ALA A 222 8.78 -12.96 13.39
CA ALA A 222 9.34 -11.64 13.59
C ALA A 222 9.87 -11.47 15.03
N PRO A 223 10.86 -10.57 15.26
CA PRO A 223 11.48 -10.38 16.57
C PRO A 223 10.46 -10.22 17.70
N GLU A 224 10.74 -10.83 18.86
CA GLU A 224 9.81 -10.83 19.99
C GLU A 224 9.44 -9.41 20.44
N GLU A 225 10.43 -8.50 20.45
CA GLU A 225 10.25 -7.08 20.77
C GLU A 225 9.20 -6.38 19.89
N GLU A 226 9.03 -6.83 18.65
CA GLU A 226 8.04 -6.29 17.69
C GLU A 226 6.66 -6.95 17.84
N THR A 227 6.59 -8.18 18.35
CA THR A 227 5.38 -9.00 18.34
C THR A 227 4.72 -9.19 19.71
N VAL A 228 5.39 -8.89 20.83
CA VAL A 228 4.86 -9.06 22.20
C VAL A 228 3.47 -8.44 22.37
N LEU A 229 3.30 -7.20 21.94
CA LEU A 229 2.01 -6.50 22.05
C LEU A 229 0.92 -7.14 21.18
N GLU A 230 1.26 -7.59 19.97
CA GLU A 230 0.29 -8.25 19.09
C GLU A 230 -0.12 -9.61 19.64
N ARG A 231 0.82 -10.39 20.20
CA ARG A 231 0.56 -11.67 20.86
C ARG A 231 -0.37 -11.51 22.06
N GLU A 232 -0.12 -10.52 22.92
CA GLU A 232 -1.00 -10.22 24.05
C GLU A 232 -2.43 -9.87 23.59
N ARG A 233 -2.55 -9.05 22.53
CA ARG A 233 -3.86 -8.66 22.00
C ARG A 233 -4.59 -9.85 21.37
N TYR A 234 -3.89 -10.71 20.64
CA TYR A 234 -4.44 -11.95 20.10
C TYR A 234 -4.95 -12.89 21.20
N ALA A 235 -4.19 -13.06 22.28
CA ALA A 235 -4.61 -13.85 23.43
C ALA A 235 -5.90 -13.30 24.09
N ARG A 236 -6.06 -11.98 24.18
CA ARG A 236 -7.30 -11.35 24.70
C ARG A 236 -8.50 -11.53 23.78
N LEU A 237 -8.26 -11.71 22.48
CA LEU A 237 -9.29 -11.96 21.47
C LEU A 237 -9.62 -13.45 21.30
N ASP A 238 -8.94 -14.33 22.03
CA ASP A 238 -8.99 -15.80 21.85
C ASP A 238 -8.63 -16.22 20.41
N TYR A 239 -7.71 -15.48 19.78
CA TYR A 239 -7.24 -15.75 18.43
C TYR A 239 -5.89 -16.48 18.46
N PRO A 240 -5.76 -17.63 17.77
CA PRO A 240 -4.49 -18.33 17.67
C PRO A 240 -3.52 -17.55 16.79
N VAL A 241 -2.24 -17.53 17.19
CA VAL A 241 -1.16 -16.96 16.37
C VAL A 241 -0.74 -17.97 15.31
N ARG A 242 -0.79 -17.54 14.04
CA ARG A 242 -0.39 -18.31 12.83
C ARG A 242 0.91 -17.74 12.24
N GLU A 243 1.39 -18.27 11.13
CA GLU A 243 2.64 -17.79 10.52
C GLU A 243 2.51 -16.32 10.10
N ALA A 244 1.41 -15.96 9.45
CA ALA A 244 1.01 -14.58 9.20
C ALA A 244 -0.33 -14.24 9.86
N ASN A 245 -0.41 -13.04 10.41
CA ASN A 245 -1.55 -12.57 11.20
C ASN A 245 -1.89 -11.12 10.83
N VAL A 246 -3.16 -10.74 10.93
CA VAL A 246 -3.55 -9.33 10.77
C VAL A 246 -3.20 -8.55 12.03
N LYS A 247 -2.61 -7.36 11.89
CA LYS A 247 -2.35 -6.49 13.04
C LYS A 247 -3.66 -6.18 13.75
N SER A 248 -3.70 -6.37 15.06
CA SER A 248 -4.89 -6.17 15.90
C SER A 248 -5.52 -4.78 15.73
N GLY A 249 -4.70 -3.73 15.54
CA GLY A 249 -5.16 -2.37 15.27
C GLY A 249 -5.92 -2.19 13.94
N ARG A 250 -5.79 -3.14 13.00
CA ARG A 250 -6.49 -3.18 11.72
C ARG A 250 -7.75 -4.05 11.74
N LEU A 251 -7.88 -4.98 12.68
CA LEU A 251 -9.09 -5.82 12.82
C LEU A 251 -10.36 -4.97 12.95
N ARG A 252 -10.29 -3.84 13.64
CA ARG A 252 -11.42 -2.88 13.79
C ARG A 252 -11.87 -2.22 12.48
N LEU A 253 -11.05 -2.25 11.44
CA LEU A 253 -11.37 -1.70 10.11
C LEU A 253 -12.12 -2.71 9.24
N LEU A 254 -12.10 -3.99 9.62
CA LEU A 254 -12.76 -5.06 8.89
C LEU A 254 -14.28 -5.00 9.13
N LYS A 255 -15.05 -5.21 8.07
CA LYS A 255 -16.51 -5.30 8.10
C LYS A 255 -16.93 -6.76 8.15
N ALA A 256 -17.92 -7.08 8.98
CA ALA A 256 -18.48 -8.42 9.04
C ALA A 256 -19.09 -8.83 7.69
N VAL A 257 -18.91 -10.10 7.31
CA VAL A 257 -19.41 -10.65 6.04
C VAL A 257 -20.54 -11.65 6.29
N PRO A 258 -21.62 -11.66 5.49
CA PRO A 258 -22.61 -12.74 5.54
C PRO A 258 -21.95 -14.11 5.33
N GLY A 259 -22.21 -15.06 6.22
CA GLY A 259 -21.54 -16.37 6.24
C GLY A 259 -20.35 -16.47 7.19
N GLY A 260 -19.98 -15.37 7.88
CA GLY A 260 -18.95 -15.35 8.90
C GLY A 260 -17.66 -14.67 8.43
N GLY A 261 -16.78 -14.36 9.39
CA GLY A 261 -15.53 -13.64 9.13
C GLY A 261 -15.71 -12.15 8.92
N GLN A 262 -14.63 -11.49 8.53
CA GLN A 262 -14.53 -10.04 8.36
C GLN A 262 -13.66 -9.69 7.15
N VAL A 263 -13.93 -8.56 6.50
CA VAL A 263 -13.22 -8.11 5.30
C VAL A 263 -12.92 -6.61 5.29
N ALA A 264 -11.74 -6.24 4.81
CA ALA A 264 -11.45 -4.89 4.30
C ALA A 264 -11.12 -4.99 2.82
N GLU A 265 -11.73 -4.12 2.00
CA GLU A 265 -11.58 -4.13 0.55
C GLU A 265 -11.61 -2.69 0.05
N THR A 266 -10.61 -2.31 -0.74
CA THR A 266 -10.56 -1.03 -1.49
C THR A 266 -10.59 -1.27 -3.00
N LEU A 267 -10.88 -2.49 -3.44
CA LEU A 267 -10.94 -2.84 -4.85
C LEU A 267 -12.08 -2.13 -5.57
N ASP A 268 -11.74 -1.48 -6.67
CA ASP A 268 -12.72 -1.02 -7.64
C ASP A 268 -13.50 -2.21 -8.22
N PRO A 269 -14.77 -2.03 -8.65
CA PRO A 269 -15.57 -3.11 -9.23
C PRO A 269 -14.88 -3.85 -10.37
N GLU A 270 -14.06 -3.15 -11.15
CA GLU A 270 -13.30 -3.69 -12.29
C GLU A 270 -12.14 -4.61 -11.88
N LEU A 271 -11.71 -4.57 -10.62
CA LEU A 271 -10.62 -5.38 -10.07
C LEU A 271 -11.11 -6.57 -9.24
N ARG A 272 -12.42 -6.68 -8.99
CA ARG A 272 -12.97 -7.73 -8.10
C ARG A 272 -12.71 -9.15 -8.59
N TRP A 273 -12.58 -9.36 -9.90
CA TRP A 273 -12.26 -10.65 -10.50
C TRP A 273 -10.88 -11.17 -10.05
N ILE A 274 -9.93 -10.29 -9.68
CA ILE A 274 -8.59 -10.70 -9.19
C ILE A 274 -8.72 -11.52 -7.91
N LYS A 275 -9.61 -11.09 -6.99
CA LYS A 275 -9.91 -11.84 -5.77
C LYS A 275 -10.42 -13.24 -6.08
N GLU A 276 -11.29 -13.37 -7.08
CA GLU A 276 -11.87 -14.66 -7.49
C GLU A 276 -10.79 -15.57 -8.08
N VAL A 277 -9.94 -15.03 -8.97
CA VAL A 277 -8.80 -15.78 -9.54
C VAL A 277 -7.82 -16.25 -8.47
N LEU A 278 -7.41 -15.37 -7.54
CA LEU A 278 -6.51 -15.77 -6.46
C LEU A 278 -7.15 -16.84 -5.54
N SER A 279 -8.45 -16.71 -5.26
CA SER A 279 -9.16 -17.68 -4.43
C SER A 279 -9.32 -19.04 -5.12
N GLN A 280 -9.57 -19.07 -6.42
CA GLN A 280 -9.77 -20.32 -7.16
C GLN A 280 -8.45 -21.00 -7.53
N CYS A 281 -7.49 -20.24 -8.05
CA CYS A 281 -6.24 -20.79 -8.57
C CYS A 281 -5.21 -21.01 -7.47
N TRP A 282 -4.89 -19.97 -6.69
CA TRP A 282 -3.79 -20.03 -5.74
C TRP A 282 -4.20 -20.71 -4.43
N LEU A 283 -5.39 -20.38 -3.89
CA LEU A 283 -5.92 -21.03 -2.69
C LEU A 283 -6.60 -22.37 -3.00
N GLY A 284 -7.39 -22.43 -4.06
CA GLY A 284 -8.17 -23.61 -4.43
C GLY A 284 -7.31 -24.82 -4.84
N TYR A 285 -6.09 -24.60 -5.33
CA TYR A 285 -5.16 -25.68 -5.70
C TYR A 285 -4.84 -26.65 -4.55
N GLU A 286 -4.90 -26.23 -3.29
CA GLU A 286 -4.67 -27.13 -2.14
C GLU A 286 -5.95 -27.88 -1.69
N SER A 287 -7.12 -27.48 -2.19
CA SER A 287 -8.40 -28.09 -1.81
C SER A 287 -8.78 -29.31 -2.66
N GLU A 288 -8.04 -29.60 -3.73
CA GLU A 288 -8.16 -30.86 -4.49
C GLU A 288 -7.00 -31.81 -4.14
N PRO A 289 -7.19 -32.77 -3.21
CA PRO A 289 -6.28 -33.89 -3.09
C PRO A 289 -6.48 -34.82 -4.29
N GLY A 290 -5.64 -34.67 -5.31
CA GLY A 290 -5.42 -35.67 -6.35
C GLY A 290 -6.35 -35.57 -7.57
N ARG A 291 -5.77 -35.19 -8.69
CA ARG A 291 -6.04 -35.80 -10.00
C ARG A 291 -4.73 -36.13 -10.69
#